data_AF-A0A949HT85-F1
#
_entry.id   AF-A0A949HT85-F1
#
_cell.length_a   1.000
_cell.length_b   1.000
_cell.length_c   1.000
_cell.angle_alpha   90.00
_cell.angle_beta   90.00
_cell.angle_gamma   90.00
#
_symmetry.space_group_name_H-M   'P 1'
#
loop_
_entity.id
_entity.type
_entity.pdbx_description
1 polymer ?
#
loop_
_entity_poly.entity_id
_entity_poly.type
_entity_poly.pdbx_seq_one_letter_code
_entity_poly.pdbx_strand_id
1 'polypeptide(L)'
;MSKNPTVSRAQEAPYKPIQEVLDFWVQVNQSQKQGETITRGTVTSTVHAATDQGAATELIVDSMGAHGWPGSRNRREGNGPISSFSGAERVWEFFKDKTREPQR
;
A
#
# COMPACT_ATOMS: atom_id res chain seq x y z
N MET A 1 3.34 -0.02 25.45
CA MET A 1 2.38 1.01 24.98
C MET A 1 3.03 2.38 25.03
N SER A 2 2.67 3.27 24.11
CA SER A 2 3.18 4.64 24.08
C SER A 2 2.73 5.43 25.32
N LYS A 3 3.60 6.30 25.85
CA LYS A 3 3.22 7.25 26.93
C LYS A 3 2.41 8.44 26.40
N ASN A 4 2.30 8.59 25.08
CA ASN A 4 1.49 9.64 24.46
C ASN A 4 0.02 9.19 24.45
N PRO A 5 -0.91 9.95 25.08
CA PRO A 5 -2.30 9.53 25.25
C PRO A 5 -3.05 9.38 23.92
N THR A 6 -2.73 10.18 22.91
CA THR A 6 -3.31 10.06 21.56
C THR A 6 -2.83 8.79 20.88
N VAL A 7 -1.53 8.47 20.99
CA VAL A 7 -0.96 7.25 20.41
C VAL A 7 -1.43 6.01 21.15
N SER A 8 -1.56 6.06 22.49
CA SER A 8 -2.07 4.93 23.28
C SER A 8 -3.51 4.60 22.87
N ARG A 9 -4.40 5.60 22.82
CA ARG A 9 -5.78 5.40 22.37
C ARG A 9 -5.88 4.86 20.95
N ALA A 10 -5.02 5.33 20.05
CA ALA A 10 -4.96 4.82 18.67
C ALA A 10 -4.43 3.37 18.60
N GLN A 11 -3.54 2.96 19.51
CA GLN A 11 -3.01 1.60 19.63
C GLN A 11 -4.00 0.64 20.34
N GLU A 12 -4.92 1.18 21.13
CA GLU A 12 -5.98 0.43 21.84
C GLU A 12 -7.18 0.12 20.95
N ALA A 13 -7.42 0.91 19.90
CA ALA A 13 -8.42 0.60 18.89
C ALA A 13 -7.94 -0.57 18.02
N PRO A 14 -8.78 -1.58 17.73
CA PRO A 14 -8.44 -2.61 16.75
C PRO A 14 -8.08 -1.94 15.43
N TYR A 15 -6.89 -2.25 14.88
CA TYR A 15 -6.55 -1.81 13.54
C TYR A 15 -7.59 -2.34 12.56
N LYS A 16 -8.09 -1.48 11.68
CA LYS A 16 -8.96 -1.93 10.59
C LYS A 16 -8.22 -2.93 9.71
N PRO A 17 -8.91 -3.96 9.20
CA PRO A 17 -8.33 -4.86 8.20
C PRO A 17 -7.82 -4.08 6.99
N ILE A 18 -6.67 -4.47 6.45
CA ILE A 18 -6.11 -3.85 5.25
C ILE A 18 -7.06 -3.92 4.05
N GLN A 19 -7.93 -4.94 4.02
CA GLN A 19 -8.97 -5.08 3.01
C GLN A 19 -9.94 -3.91 3.01
N GLU A 20 -10.35 -3.37 4.18
CA GLU A 20 -11.22 -2.20 4.23
C GLU A 20 -10.57 -0.96 3.59
N VAL A 21 -9.25 -0.83 3.70
CA VAL A 21 -8.49 0.27 3.09
C VAL A 21 -8.45 0.12 1.58
N LEU A 22 -8.22 -1.11 1.09
CA LEU A 22 -8.27 -1.40 -0.35
C LEU A 22 -9.65 -1.13 -0.92
N ASP A 23 -10.71 -1.63 -0.28
CA ASP A 23 -12.09 -1.46 -0.72
C ASP A 23 -12.48 0.02 -0.81
N PHE A 24 -12.08 0.81 0.19
CA PHE A 24 -12.26 2.27 0.18
C PHE A 24 -11.62 2.91 -1.06
N TRP A 25 -10.35 2.60 -1.34
CA TRP A 25 -9.65 3.20 -2.48
C TRP A 25 -10.17 2.72 -3.82
N VAL A 26 -10.52 1.43 -3.97
CA VAL A 26 -11.17 0.90 -5.17
C VAL A 26 -12.46 1.66 -5.46
N GLN A 27 -13.27 1.94 -4.42
CA GLN A 27 -14.48 2.73 -4.56
C GLN A 27 -14.21 4.18 -4.95
N VAL A 28 -13.33 4.87 -4.21
CA VAL A 28 -13.03 6.30 -4.43
C VAL A 28 -12.40 6.54 -5.80
N ASN A 29 -11.48 5.65 -6.21
CA ASN A 29 -10.81 5.75 -7.51
C ASN A 29 -11.66 5.24 -8.66
N GLN A 30 -12.86 4.70 -8.42
CA GLN A 30 -13.69 4.05 -9.43
C GLN A 30 -12.89 2.98 -10.22
N SER A 31 -12.06 2.20 -9.52
CA SER A 31 -11.32 1.09 -10.12
C SER A 31 -12.26 -0.07 -10.40
N GLN A 32 -11.83 -1.02 -11.23
CA GLN A 32 -12.54 -2.27 -11.42
C GLN A 32 -12.66 -3.02 -10.09
N LYS A 33 -13.84 -3.60 -9.82
CA LYS A 33 -14.09 -4.31 -8.55
C LYS A 33 -13.24 -5.56 -8.40
N GLN A 34 -13.02 -6.29 -9.50
CA GLN A 34 -12.15 -7.45 -9.50
C GLN A 34 -10.70 -7.00 -9.67
N GLY A 35 -9.84 -7.36 -8.72
CA GLY A 35 -8.40 -7.17 -8.82
C GLY A 35 -7.70 -8.45 -9.29
N GLU A 36 -6.57 -8.30 -9.96
CA GLU A 36 -5.62 -9.38 -10.20
C GLU A 36 -4.63 -9.44 -9.05
N THR A 37 -4.43 -10.63 -8.47
CA THR A 37 -3.50 -10.83 -7.36
C THR A 37 -2.38 -11.77 -7.76
N ILE A 38 -1.14 -11.33 -7.54
CA ILE A 38 0.07 -12.11 -7.82
C ILE A 38 0.90 -12.14 -6.54
N THR A 39 1.33 -13.34 -6.14
CA THR A 39 2.26 -13.52 -5.02
C THR A 39 3.62 -13.99 -5.55
N ARG A 40 4.69 -13.32 -5.12
CA ARG A 40 6.08 -13.66 -5.45
C ARG A 40 6.90 -13.69 -4.17
N GLY A 41 7.20 -14.90 -3.69
CA GLY A 41 7.83 -15.07 -2.38
C GLY A 41 6.91 -14.59 -1.25
N THR A 42 7.37 -13.62 -0.46
CA THR A 42 6.62 -13.05 0.67
C THR A 42 5.78 -11.83 0.28
N VAL A 43 5.91 -11.36 -0.97
CA VAL A 43 5.24 -10.17 -1.47
C VAL A 43 3.99 -10.57 -2.27
N THR A 44 2.85 -10.03 -1.86
CA THR A 44 1.57 -10.12 -2.56
C THR A 44 1.21 -8.75 -3.11
N SER A 45 0.98 -8.68 -4.42
CA SER A 45 0.48 -7.50 -5.12
C SER A 45 -0.93 -7.76 -5.63
N THR A 46 -1.84 -6.83 -5.37
CA THR A 46 -3.21 -6.83 -5.89
C THR A 46 -3.42 -5.55 -6.68
N VAL A 47 -3.78 -5.67 -7.96
CA VAL A 47 -4.01 -4.54 -8.86
C VAL A 47 -5.45 -4.54 -9.34
N HIS A 48 -6.13 -3.44 -9.08
CA HIS A 48 -7.43 -3.11 -9.65
C HIS A 48 -7.22 -2.13 -10.78
N ALA A 49 -7.51 -2.54 -12.01
CA ALA A 49 -7.38 -1.68 -13.19
C ALA A 49 -8.32 -0.46 -13.10
N ALA A 50 -7.97 0.61 -13.81
CA ALA A 50 -8.87 1.75 -13.96
C ALA A 50 -10.12 1.34 -14.75
N THR A 51 -11.24 2.01 -14.46
CA THR A 51 -12.37 2.09 -15.41
C THR A 51 -12.17 3.30 -16.31
N ASP A 52 -13.05 3.48 -17.30
CA ASP A 52 -13.00 4.63 -18.23
C ASP A 52 -13.11 6.00 -17.53
N GLN A 53 -13.64 6.02 -16.30
CA GLN A 53 -13.85 7.24 -15.51
C GLN A 53 -13.00 7.27 -14.22
N GLY A 54 -12.12 6.28 -14.04
CA GLY A 54 -11.42 6.03 -12.79
C GLY A 54 -9.91 6.02 -12.90
N ALA A 55 -9.28 5.66 -11.79
CA ALA A 55 -7.84 5.41 -11.67
C ALA A 55 -7.59 3.97 -11.21
N ALA A 56 -6.40 3.44 -11.51
CA ALA A 56 -5.98 2.15 -11.02
C ALA A 56 -5.64 2.23 -9.52
N THR A 57 -5.88 1.14 -8.79
CA THR A 57 -5.53 1.00 -7.37
C THR A 57 -4.64 -0.23 -7.21
N GLU A 58 -3.47 -0.06 -6.61
CA GLU A 58 -2.53 -1.15 -6.33
C GLU A 58 -2.26 -1.25 -4.82
N LEU A 59 -2.37 -2.47 -4.29
CA LEU A 59 -1.98 -2.82 -2.93
C LEU A 59 -0.78 -3.79 -3.00
N ILE A 60 0.27 -3.49 -2.24
CA ILE A 60 1.44 -4.37 -2.10
C ILE A 60 1.66 -4.64 -0.63
N VAL A 61 1.71 -5.92 -0.26
CA VAL A 61 1.94 -6.38 1.11
C VAL A 61 3.10 -7.35 1.11
N ASP A 62 4.06 -7.17 2.01
CA ASP A 62 5.08 -8.17 2.30
C ASP A 62 4.82 -8.75 3.70
N SER A 63 4.64 -10.07 3.79
CA SER A 63 4.37 -10.76 5.05
C SER A 63 5.54 -10.70 6.04
N MET A 64 6.75 -10.40 5.57
CA MET A 64 7.95 -10.28 6.40
C MET A 64 8.32 -8.82 6.74
N GLY A 65 7.59 -7.86 6.18
CA GLY A 65 7.80 -6.44 6.43
C GLY A 65 7.33 -5.98 7.81
N ALA A 66 8.18 -5.25 8.54
CA ALA A 66 7.77 -4.50 9.73
C ALA A 66 7.57 -3.01 9.41
N HIS A 67 7.55 -2.16 10.44
CA HIS A 67 7.19 -0.76 10.30
C HIS A 67 8.35 0.11 9.80
N GLY A 68 8.37 0.42 8.51
CA GLY A 68 9.30 1.39 7.92
C GLY A 68 9.12 1.52 6.41
N TRP A 69 9.76 2.53 5.81
CA TRP A 69 9.70 2.72 4.37
C TRP A 69 10.40 1.56 3.64
N PRO A 70 9.76 0.87 2.68
CA PRO A 70 10.39 -0.25 1.97
C PRO A 70 11.70 0.16 1.27
N GLY A 71 12.73 -0.65 1.44
CA GLY A 71 14.09 -0.42 0.93
C GLY A 71 14.93 0.55 1.76
N SER A 72 14.40 1.11 2.85
CA SER A 72 15.18 1.99 3.74
C SER A 72 16.09 1.20 4.70
N ARG A 73 17.13 1.84 5.23
CA ARG A 73 17.97 1.23 6.27
C ARG A 73 17.19 1.11 7.57
N ASN A 74 17.32 -0.02 8.24
CA ASN A 74 16.78 -0.18 9.57
C ASN A 74 17.46 0.80 10.56
N ARG A 75 16.65 1.52 11.35
CA ARG A 75 17.13 2.45 12.37
C ARG A 75 17.01 1.89 13.80
N ARG A 76 16.24 0.81 14.02
CA ARG A 76 16.01 0.21 15.35
C ARG A 76 15.83 -1.31 15.24
N GLU A 77 16.43 -2.06 16.15
CA GLU A 77 16.22 -3.52 16.20
C GLU A 77 14.73 -3.88 16.36
N GLY A 78 14.29 -4.95 15.69
CA GLY A 78 12.90 -5.42 15.70
C GLY A 78 11.94 -4.65 14.80
N ASN A 79 12.40 -3.63 14.07
CA ASN A 79 11.56 -2.82 13.19
C ASN A 79 12.11 -2.71 11.76
N GLY A 80 12.54 -3.85 11.22
CA GLY A 80 13.11 -3.93 9.87
C GLY A 80 12.09 -3.52 8.80
N PRO A 81 12.32 -2.46 8.03
CA PRO A 81 11.49 -2.18 6.85
C PRO A 81 11.57 -3.35 5.87
N ILE A 82 10.57 -3.46 5.00
CA ILE A 82 10.59 -4.39 3.87
C ILE A 82 11.90 -4.20 3.08
N SER A 83 12.69 -5.26 2.92
CA SER A 83 13.96 -5.24 2.19
C SER A 83 13.90 -5.93 0.82
N SER A 84 12.79 -6.64 0.55
CA SER A 84 12.57 -7.37 -0.70
C SER A 84 12.35 -6.46 -1.91
N PHE A 85 11.98 -5.18 -1.70
CA PHE A 85 11.85 -4.18 -2.75
C PHE A 85 12.07 -2.75 -2.22
N SER A 86 12.32 -1.82 -3.15
CA SER A 86 12.33 -0.37 -2.90
C SER A 86 10.93 0.22 -3.08
N GLY A 87 10.40 0.86 -2.04
CA GLY A 87 9.08 1.50 -2.11
C GLY A 87 9.05 2.65 -3.10
N ALA A 88 10.15 3.39 -3.22
CA ALA A 88 10.27 4.48 -4.18
C ALA A 88 10.21 3.96 -5.62
N GLU A 89 10.91 2.87 -5.93
CA GLU A 89 10.87 2.25 -7.25
C GLU A 89 9.46 1.75 -7.59
N ARG A 90 8.75 1.14 -6.63
CA ARG A 90 7.36 0.72 -6.85
C ARG A 90 6.41 1.88 -7.15
N VAL A 91 6.57 3.00 -6.45
CA VAL A 91 5.81 4.21 -6.75
C VAL A 91 6.11 4.72 -8.16
N TRP A 92 7.38 4.75 -8.56
CA TRP A 92 7.74 5.14 -9.92
C TRP A 92 7.23 4.17 -10.98
N GLU A 93 7.32 2.87 -10.72
CA GLU A 93 6.77 1.83 -11.60
C GLU A 93 5.27 1.96 -11.80
N PHE A 94 4.53 2.36 -10.76
CA PHE A 94 3.10 2.63 -10.86
C PHE A 94 2.80 3.85 -11.75
N PHE A 95 3.61 4.91 -11.65
CA PHE A 95 3.36 6.14 -12.40
C PHE A 95 3.95 6.14 -13.83
N LYS A 96 4.93 5.28 -14.13
CA LYS A 96 5.70 5.34 -15.40
C LYS A 96 4.83 5.24 -16.65
N ASP A 97 3.69 4.56 -16.55
CA ASP A 97 2.75 4.31 -17.65
C ASP A 97 1.45 5.12 -17.49
N LYS A 98 1.40 6.05 -16.53
CA LYS A 98 0.25 6.91 -16.28
C LYS A 98 0.54 8.29 -16.85
N THR A 99 -0.21 8.66 -17.88
CA THR A 99 -0.16 10.00 -18.45
C THR A 99 -1.16 10.90 -17.76
N ARG A 100 -0.79 12.16 -17.51
CA ARG A 100 -1.77 13.21 -17.24
C ARG A 100 -2.45 13.54 -18.56
N GLU A 101 -3.73 13.21 -18.68
CA GLU A 101 -4.58 13.79 -19.73
C GLU A 101 -4.56 15.34 -19.57
N PRO A 102 -4.30 16.11 -20.63
CA PRO A 102 -4.40 17.56 -20.56
C PRO A 102 -5.84 17.94 -20.25
N GLN A 103 -6.04 18.72 -19.17
CA GLN A 103 -7.36 19.27 -18.85
C GLN A 103 -7.82 20.15 -20.02
N ARG A 104 -8.92 19.76 -20.68
CA ARG A 104 -9.59 20.56 -21.72
C ARG A 104 -10.58 21.53 -21.10
#